data_AF-A0A8T7DXP5-F1
#
_entry.id   AF-A0A8T7DXP5-F1
#
_cell.length_a   1.000
_cell.length_b   1.000
_cell.length_c   1.000
_cell.angle_alpha   90.00
_cell.angle_beta   90.00
_cell.angle_gamma   90.00
#
_symmetry.space_group_name_H-M   'P 1'
#
loop_
_entity.id
_entity.type
_entity.pdbx_description
1 polymer ?
#
loop_
_entity_poly.entity_id
_entity_poly.type
_entity_poly.pdbx_seq_one_letter_code
_entity_poly.pdbx_strand_id
1 'polypeptide(L)'
;MLRKILFCVLVAMAFQAGADTVALQPDHPQQYVVKKGDTLWDISGRFLRYPWQWPDIWEVNPQIENPHLIYPGDQLSLTYRDGKPILSLARGRRVTLSPSVRAFSRDGAIAPIPLDAIQQFLTRPRVVAEGAMENAAYVVGSQDGHLVTGMGNRIYVRGLDNPQTNKYSVFRQGEVYRDPR
;
A
#
# COMPACT_ATOMS: atom_id res chain seq x y z
N MET A 1 24.91 42.39 73.55
CA MET A 1 25.21 41.16 72.77
C MET A 1 24.01 40.22 72.57
N LEU A 2 22.82 40.53 73.11
CA LEU A 2 21.63 39.65 73.02
C LEU A 2 20.81 39.79 71.71
N ARG A 3 21.01 40.85 70.94
CA ARG A 3 20.23 41.19 69.72
C ARG A 3 20.72 40.47 68.45
N LYS A 4 21.89 39.80 68.51
CA LYS A 4 22.46 39.02 67.40
C LYS A 4 22.08 37.53 67.46
N ILE A 5 21.69 37.02 68.64
CA ILE A 5 21.32 35.60 68.82
C ILE A 5 19.86 35.37 68.44
N LEU A 6 18.98 36.37 68.60
CA LEU A 6 17.57 36.26 68.24
C LEU A 6 17.33 36.24 66.72
N PHE A 7 18.26 36.76 65.92
CA PHE A 7 18.14 36.75 64.45
C PHE A 7 18.57 35.42 63.81
N CYS A 8 19.37 34.60 64.50
CA CYS A 8 19.78 33.29 63.99
C CYS A 8 18.73 32.19 64.19
N VAL A 9 17.81 32.34 65.16
CA VAL A 9 16.75 31.36 65.38
C VAL A 9 15.56 31.58 64.44
N LEU A 10 15.33 32.82 63.98
CA LEU A 10 14.21 33.13 63.08
C LEU A 10 14.46 32.76 61.61
N VAL A 11 15.72 32.53 61.22
CA VAL A 11 16.09 32.07 59.87
C VAL A 11 16.09 30.53 59.77
N ALA A 12 16.14 29.81 60.88
CA ALA A 12 16.12 28.35 60.91
C ALA A 12 14.71 27.74 60.69
N MET A 13 13.65 28.54 60.72
CA MET A 13 12.26 28.07 60.53
C MET A 13 11.73 28.24 59.10
N ALA A 14 12.48 28.87 58.19
CA ALA A 14 11.99 29.22 56.85
C ALA A 14 12.32 28.20 55.74
N PHE A 15 12.94 27.07 56.06
CA PHE A 15 13.30 26.03 55.07
C PHE A 15 12.84 24.64 55.52
N GLN A 16 11.58 24.52 55.92
CA GLN A 16 10.87 23.25 55.82
C GLN A 16 10.37 23.11 54.38
N ALA A 17 11.28 22.79 53.45
CA ALA A 17 10.89 22.29 52.15
C ALA A 17 10.29 20.91 52.38
N GLY A 18 8.96 20.80 52.32
CA GLY A 18 8.30 19.50 52.31
C GLY A 18 8.90 18.67 51.19
N ALA A 19 9.33 17.45 51.49
CA ALA A 19 9.69 16.49 50.46
C ALA A 19 8.46 16.35 49.56
N ASP A 20 8.57 16.81 48.32
CA ASP A 20 7.49 16.79 47.34
C ASP A 20 7.28 15.31 46.99
N THR A 21 6.37 14.66 47.70
CA THR A 21 6.07 13.25 47.47
C THR A 21 5.43 13.15 46.11
N VAL A 22 6.06 12.41 45.19
CA VAL A 22 5.51 12.16 43.87
C VAL A 22 4.07 11.66 44.00
N ALA A 23 3.13 12.46 43.52
CA ALA A 23 1.71 12.15 43.63
C ALA A 23 1.27 11.32 42.42
N LEU A 24 0.89 10.06 42.66
CA LEU A 24 0.33 9.20 41.62
C LEU A 24 -1.12 9.58 41.31
N GLN A 25 -1.53 9.32 40.07
CA GLN A 25 -2.92 9.49 39.65
C GLN A 25 -3.78 8.37 40.28
N PRO A 26 -4.96 8.66 40.88
CA PRO A 26 -5.77 7.62 41.54
C PRO A 26 -6.15 6.44 40.63
N ASP A 27 -6.37 6.71 39.34
CA ASP A 27 -6.73 5.73 38.31
C ASP A 27 -5.56 5.47 37.35
N HIS A 28 -4.31 5.52 37.83
CA HIS A 28 -3.16 5.26 36.98
C HIS A 28 -3.19 3.84 36.39
N PRO A 29 -2.83 3.65 35.11
CA PRO A 29 -2.62 2.30 34.59
C PRO A 29 -1.40 1.66 35.28
N GLN A 30 -1.35 0.33 35.33
CA GLN A 30 -0.14 -0.37 35.78
C GLN A 30 0.93 -0.41 34.66
N GLN A 31 0.48 -0.47 33.40
CA GLN A 31 1.33 -0.60 32.22
C GLN A 31 0.75 0.22 31.06
N TYR A 32 1.62 0.74 30.19
CA TYR A 32 1.24 1.49 29.00
C TYR A 32 2.13 1.10 27.82
N VAL A 33 1.52 0.82 26.68
CA VAL A 33 2.24 0.56 25.42
C VAL A 33 2.34 1.85 24.64
N VAL A 34 3.57 2.29 24.39
CA VAL A 34 3.92 3.52 23.66
C VAL A 34 3.35 3.45 22.24
N LYS A 35 2.65 4.50 21.83
CA LYS A 35 2.12 4.67 20.48
C LYS A 35 2.92 5.71 19.72
N LYS A 36 2.76 5.71 18.39
CA LYS A 36 3.39 6.71 17.52
C LYS A 36 2.89 8.11 17.89
N GLY A 37 3.84 8.99 18.26
CA GLY A 37 3.55 10.38 18.64
C GLY A 37 3.53 10.62 20.14
N ASP A 38 3.57 9.58 20.99
CA ASP A 38 3.63 9.77 22.43
C ASP A 38 5.00 10.31 22.87
N THR A 39 5.00 11.18 23.88
CA THR A 39 6.20 11.60 24.60
C THR A 39 6.19 11.08 26.03
N LEU A 40 7.36 11.01 26.67
CA LEU A 40 7.45 10.65 28.10
C LEU A 40 6.60 11.57 28.97
N TRP A 41 6.56 12.87 28.65
CA TRP A 41 5.78 13.84 29.39
C TRP A 41 4.27 13.57 29.27
N ASP A 42 3.78 13.33 28.05
CA ASP A 42 2.37 13.00 27.80
C ASP A 42 1.96 11.71 28.52
N ILE A 43 2.81 10.69 28.47
CA ILE A 43 2.54 9.40 29.11
C ILE A 43 2.59 9.55 30.64
N SER A 44 3.52 10.34 31.17
CA SER A 44 3.67 10.53 32.61
C SER A 44 2.43 11.15 33.24
N GLY A 45 1.70 12.00 32.53
CA GLY A 45 0.40 12.50 33.00
C GLY A 45 -0.70 11.44 33.16
N ARG A 46 -0.48 10.21 32.69
CA ARG A 46 -1.37 9.07 32.96
C ARG A 46 -1.03 8.38 34.28
N PHE A 47 0.22 8.45 34.71
CA PHE A 47 0.71 7.79 35.93
C PHE A 47 0.79 8.74 37.12
N LEU A 48 1.14 9.99 36.86
CA LEU A 48 1.37 11.06 37.82
C LEU A 48 0.22 12.07 37.79
N ARG A 49 -0.13 12.59 38.95
CA ARG A 49 -0.99 13.77 39.08
C ARG A 49 -0.33 15.00 38.46
N TYR A 50 1.00 15.07 38.56
CA TYR A 50 1.80 16.17 38.07
C TYR A 50 2.80 15.65 37.02
N PRO A 51 2.50 15.80 35.72
CA PRO A 51 3.31 15.20 34.66
C PRO A 51 4.77 15.62 34.68
N TRP A 52 5.10 16.84 35.16
CA TRP A 52 6.47 17.36 35.21
C TRP A 52 7.37 16.69 36.25
N GLN A 53 6.82 15.93 37.19
CA GLN A 53 7.59 15.14 38.17
C GLN A 53 8.13 13.83 37.58
N TRP A 54 7.91 13.59 36.29
CA TRP A 54 8.43 12.41 35.61
C TRP A 54 9.95 12.21 35.74
N PRO A 55 10.82 13.25 35.77
CA PRO A 55 12.26 13.05 35.95
C PRO A 55 12.61 12.42 37.31
N ASP A 56 11.77 12.64 38.33
CA ASP A 56 12.00 12.17 39.70
C ASP A 56 11.71 10.67 39.87
N ILE A 57 10.84 10.12 39.01
CA ILE A 57 10.49 8.69 38.99
C ILE A 57 11.13 7.92 37.84
N TRP A 58 11.78 8.63 36.93
CA TRP A 58 12.50 8.06 35.80
C TRP A 58 13.88 7.57 36.25
N GLU A 59 13.89 6.61 37.17
CA GLU A 59 15.13 6.03 37.68
C GLU A 59 15.58 4.84 36.83
N VAL A 60 16.72 5.05 36.15
CA VAL A 60 17.70 4.01 35.80
C VAL A 60 17.17 2.95 34.82
N ASN A 61 17.06 3.36 33.55
CA ASN A 61 17.35 2.46 32.44
C ASN A 61 18.76 2.80 31.93
N PRO A 62 19.84 2.15 32.42
CA PRO A 62 21.20 2.39 31.94
C PRO A 62 21.35 2.10 30.43
N GLN A 63 20.37 1.40 29.87
CA GLN A 63 20.25 1.07 28.46
C GLN A 63 19.75 2.24 27.59
N ILE A 64 19.38 3.39 28.18
CA ILE A 64 18.74 4.50 27.47
C ILE A 64 19.44 5.81 27.87
N GLU A 65 20.39 6.24 27.04
CA GLU A 65 21.15 7.47 27.26
C GLU A 65 20.28 8.74 27.21
N ASN A 66 19.22 8.73 26.40
CA ASN A 66 18.26 9.83 26.32
C ASN A 66 16.86 9.32 26.68
N PRO A 67 16.31 9.73 27.85
CA PRO A 67 14.97 9.35 28.28
C PRO A 67 13.89 9.50 27.21
N HIS A 68 13.97 10.56 26.39
CA HIS A 68 12.97 10.84 25.36
C HIS A 68 12.96 9.83 24.20
N LEU A 69 13.95 8.94 24.08
CA LEU A 69 14.00 7.90 23.05
C LEU A 69 13.11 6.70 23.40
N ILE A 70 11.80 6.93 23.38
CA ILE A 70 10.78 5.86 23.43
C ILE A 70 10.27 5.58 22.01
N TYR A 71 10.00 4.31 21.71
CA TYR A 71 9.53 3.89 20.40
C TYR A 71 8.15 3.24 20.47
N PRO A 72 7.35 3.31 19.39
CA PRO A 72 6.08 2.58 19.32
C PRO A 72 6.27 1.09 19.59
N GLY A 73 5.48 0.55 20.52
CA GLY A 73 5.59 -0.84 20.98
C GLY A 73 6.47 -1.03 22.22
N ASP A 74 7.20 -0.02 22.68
CA ASP A 74 7.81 -0.05 24.02
C ASP A 74 6.72 -0.08 25.11
N GLN A 75 7.02 -0.71 26.24
CA GLN A 75 6.08 -0.86 27.35
C GLN A 75 6.61 -0.20 28.62
N LEU A 76 5.89 0.79 29.12
CA LEU A 76 6.16 1.48 30.36
C LEU A 76 5.37 0.84 31.50
N SER A 77 6.01 0.57 32.63
CA SER A 77 5.36 -0.03 33.80
C SER A 77 5.69 0.75 35.07
N LEU A 78 4.69 0.99 35.91
CA LEU A 78 4.89 1.58 37.22
C LEU A 78 5.21 0.48 38.24
N THR A 79 6.38 0.58 38.88
CA THR A 79 6.85 -0.36 39.90
C THR A 79 7.26 0.41 41.16
N TYR A 80 7.30 -0.25 42.31
CA TYR A 80 7.81 0.33 43.55
C TYR A 80 9.18 -0.26 43.88
N ARG A 81 10.15 0.60 44.22
CA ARG A 81 11.46 0.22 44.76
C ARG A 81 11.68 1.03 46.03
N ASP A 82 11.97 0.35 47.13
CA ASP A 82 12.20 0.98 48.44
C ASP A 82 11.09 1.96 48.86
N GLY A 83 9.84 1.61 48.52
CA GLY A 83 8.65 2.42 48.82
C GLY A 83 8.44 3.64 47.90
N LYS A 84 9.31 3.87 46.90
CA LYS A 84 9.18 4.95 45.91
C LYS A 84 8.63 4.43 44.58
N PRO A 85 7.71 5.15 43.92
CA PRO A 85 7.25 4.81 42.59
C PRO A 85 8.35 5.09 41.54
N ILE A 86 8.55 4.14 40.62
CA ILE A 86 9.51 4.22 39.51
C ILE A 86 8.83 3.78 38.22
N LEU A 87 9.11 4.48 37.12
CA LEU A 87 8.74 4.05 35.77
C LEU A 87 9.86 3.25 35.12
N SER A 88 9.58 2.00 34.77
CA SER A 88 10.49 1.13 34.02
C SER A 88 10.07 1.03 32.56
N LEU A 89 11.04 0.95 31.64
CA LEU A 89 10.79 0.77 30.20
C LEU A 89 11.27 -0.62 29.76
N ALA A 90 10.35 -1.44 29.28
CA ALA A 90 10.69 -2.64 28.53
C ALA A 90 10.68 -2.30 27.03
N ARG A 91 11.81 -2.50 26.35
CA ARG A 91 11.92 -2.27 24.90
C ARG A 91 11.02 -3.26 24.16
N GLY A 92 10.15 -2.73 23.31
CA GLY A 92 9.33 -3.52 22.41
C GLY A 92 10.20 -4.24 21.39
N ARG A 93 9.69 -5.34 20.83
CA ARG A 93 10.35 -6.01 19.71
C ARG A 93 10.42 -5.02 18.54
N ARG A 94 11.61 -4.54 18.21
CA ARG A 94 11.84 -3.65 17.06
C ARG A 94 11.49 -4.40 15.77
N VAL A 95 10.32 -4.12 15.21
CA VAL A 95 9.91 -4.65 13.91
C VAL A 95 10.42 -3.71 12.83
N THR A 96 11.63 -3.97 12.34
CA THR A 96 12.15 -3.28 11.15
C THR A 96 11.45 -3.84 9.92
N LEU A 97 10.56 -3.05 9.31
CA LEU A 97 9.97 -3.38 8.01
C LEU A 97 10.96 -2.98 6.92
N SER A 98 11.47 -3.96 6.18
CA SER A 98 12.21 -3.73 4.93
C SER A 98 11.30 -3.99 3.73
N PRO A 99 11.54 -3.33 2.58
CA PRO A 99 10.87 -3.67 1.34
C PRO A 99 11.10 -5.15 1.01
N SER A 100 10.02 -5.89 0.74
CA SER A 100 10.09 -7.28 0.31
C SER A 100 9.32 -7.44 -0.99
N VAL A 101 9.98 -8.02 -2.00
CA VAL A 101 9.34 -8.33 -3.29
C VAL A 101 8.45 -9.54 -3.09
N ARG A 102 7.15 -9.37 -3.35
CA ARG A 102 6.20 -10.49 -3.38
C ARG A 102 6.36 -11.20 -4.73
N ALA A 103 7.21 -12.22 -4.79
CA ALA A 103 7.35 -13.07 -5.96
C ALA A 103 6.33 -14.22 -5.91
N PHE A 104 5.53 -14.37 -6.95
CA PHE A 104 4.70 -15.55 -7.17
C PHE A 104 5.38 -16.38 -8.26
N SER A 105 5.76 -17.62 -7.95
CA SER A 105 6.20 -18.58 -8.96
C SER A 105 5.02 -18.87 -9.89
N ARG A 106 5.12 -18.49 -11.17
CA ARG A 106 4.19 -18.94 -12.20
C ARG A 106 4.62 -20.34 -12.62
N ASP A 107 4.13 -21.36 -11.92
CA ASP A 107 4.41 -22.77 -12.23
C ASP A 107 3.58 -23.30 -13.43
N GLY A 108 2.86 -22.41 -14.13
CA GLY A 108 2.00 -22.75 -15.26
C GLY A 108 2.53 -22.24 -16.59
N ALA A 109 2.45 -23.09 -17.62
CA ALA A 109 2.65 -22.67 -19.00
C ALA A 109 1.69 -21.51 -19.36
N ILE A 110 2.15 -20.58 -20.19
CA ILE A 110 1.30 -19.53 -20.73
C ILE A 110 0.25 -20.20 -21.60
N ALA A 111 -1.03 -19.97 -21.30
CA ALA A 111 -2.12 -20.51 -22.11
C ALA A 111 -2.02 -19.98 -23.55
N PRO A 112 -2.19 -20.84 -24.56
CA PRO A 112 -2.25 -20.39 -25.95
C PRO A 112 -3.47 -19.47 -26.14
N ILE A 113 -3.31 -18.44 -26.97
CA ILE A 113 -4.41 -17.56 -27.35
C ILE A 113 -5.42 -18.40 -28.15
N PRO A 114 -6.71 -18.45 -27.75
CA PRO A 114 -7.69 -19.27 -28.43
C PRO A 114 -7.99 -18.70 -29.83
N LEU A 115 -8.22 -19.59 -30.80
CA LEU A 115 -8.30 -19.23 -32.21
C LEU A 115 -9.46 -18.27 -32.51
N ASP A 116 -10.60 -18.46 -31.86
CA ASP A 116 -11.78 -17.61 -31.95
C ASP A 116 -11.49 -16.15 -31.58
N ALA A 117 -10.66 -15.90 -30.57
CA ALA A 117 -10.27 -14.56 -30.14
C ALA A 117 -9.45 -13.79 -31.20
N ILE A 118 -8.73 -14.51 -32.08
CA ILE A 118 -7.89 -13.90 -33.10
C ILE A 118 -8.46 -13.97 -34.52
N GLN A 119 -9.57 -14.69 -34.74
CA GLN A 119 -10.14 -14.93 -36.09
C GLN A 119 -10.37 -13.64 -36.89
N GLN A 120 -10.85 -12.57 -36.26
CA GLN A 120 -11.11 -11.29 -36.92
C GLN A 120 -9.85 -10.55 -37.39
N PHE A 121 -8.69 -10.88 -36.79
CA PHE A 121 -7.40 -10.28 -37.13
C PHE A 121 -6.60 -11.15 -38.10
N LEU A 122 -7.01 -12.40 -38.30
CA LEU A 122 -6.38 -13.31 -39.25
C LEU A 122 -6.86 -12.98 -40.67
N THR A 123 -6.14 -12.09 -41.36
CA THR A 123 -6.23 -11.97 -42.81
C THR A 123 -5.79 -13.30 -43.43
N ARG A 124 -6.64 -13.89 -44.27
CA ARG A 124 -6.32 -15.09 -45.06
C ARG A 124 -5.98 -14.67 -46.49
N PRO A 125 -4.77 -14.15 -46.77
CA PRO A 125 -4.39 -13.81 -48.13
C PRO A 125 -4.43 -15.07 -49.00
N ARG A 126 -4.95 -14.92 -50.22
CA ARG A 126 -5.01 -16.00 -51.21
C ARG A 126 -4.27 -15.56 -52.46
N VAL A 127 -3.25 -16.32 -52.84
CA VAL A 127 -2.59 -16.15 -54.13
C VAL A 127 -3.38 -16.95 -55.17
N VAL A 128 -3.66 -16.32 -56.30
CA VAL A 128 -4.40 -16.92 -57.42
C VAL A 128 -3.60 -16.71 -58.72
N ALA A 129 -3.87 -17.54 -59.72
CA ALA A 129 -3.27 -17.38 -61.05
C ALA A 129 -3.78 -16.11 -61.75
N GLU A 130 -3.03 -15.66 -62.75
CA GLU A 130 -3.45 -14.56 -63.63
C GLU A 130 -4.81 -14.87 -64.29
N GLY A 131 -5.69 -13.87 -64.39
CA GLY A 131 -7.04 -14.03 -64.94
C GLY A 131 -8.05 -14.79 -64.06
N ALA A 132 -7.62 -15.41 -62.94
CA ALA A 132 -8.54 -16.14 -62.06
C ALA A 132 -9.55 -15.22 -61.36
N MET A 133 -9.18 -13.95 -61.11
CA MET A 133 -10.07 -12.98 -60.45
C MET A 133 -11.10 -12.37 -61.41
N GLU A 134 -10.79 -12.31 -62.70
CA GLU A 134 -11.69 -11.78 -63.74
C GLU A 134 -12.88 -12.71 -63.99
N ASN A 135 -12.66 -14.02 -63.83
CA ASN A 135 -13.69 -15.05 -63.97
C ASN A 135 -14.42 -15.35 -62.65
N ALA A 136 -14.05 -14.68 -61.55
CA ALA A 136 -14.66 -14.93 -60.24
C ALA A 136 -16.00 -14.20 -60.09
N ALA A 137 -16.84 -14.73 -59.20
CA ALA A 137 -18.06 -14.05 -58.78
C ALA A 137 -17.71 -12.67 -58.18
N TYR A 138 -18.50 -11.64 -58.52
CA TYR A 138 -18.26 -10.29 -58.06
C TYR A 138 -19.51 -9.66 -57.45
N VAL A 139 -19.28 -8.74 -56.51
CA VAL A 139 -20.32 -7.96 -55.85
C VAL A 139 -20.79 -6.86 -56.80
N VAL A 140 -22.09 -6.84 -57.11
CA VAL A 140 -22.71 -5.85 -58.00
C VAL A 140 -23.08 -4.57 -57.23
N GLY A 141 -23.55 -4.72 -55.99
CA GLY A 141 -23.94 -3.60 -55.14
C GLY A 141 -24.66 -4.02 -53.86
N SER A 142 -24.96 -3.04 -53.03
CA SER A 142 -25.76 -3.19 -51.80
C SER A 142 -27.22 -2.83 -52.05
N GLN A 143 -28.15 -3.44 -51.33
CA GLN A 143 -29.59 -3.15 -51.46
C GLN A 143 -29.90 -1.66 -51.23
N ASP A 144 -29.24 -1.05 -50.25
CA ASP A 144 -29.50 0.34 -49.84
C ASP A 144 -28.61 1.35 -50.60
N GLY A 145 -27.86 0.90 -51.62
CA GLY A 145 -26.93 1.74 -52.38
C GLY A 145 -25.70 2.18 -51.59
N HIS A 146 -25.44 1.60 -50.41
CA HIS A 146 -24.29 1.95 -49.58
C HIS A 146 -22.97 1.47 -50.21
N LEU A 147 -21.97 2.36 -50.23
CA LEU A 147 -20.60 2.06 -50.67
C LEU A 147 -19.85 1.12 -49.71
N VAL A 148 -20.17 1.18 -48.41
CA VAL A 148 -19.57 0.35 -47.37
C VAL A 148 -20.68 -0.46 -46.70
N THR A 149 -20.46 -1.76 -46.58
CA THR A 149 -21.43 -2.74 -46.09
C THR A 149 -20.83 -3.46 -44.89
N GLY A 150 -21.63 -3.68 -43.86
CA GLY A 150 -21.24 -4.38 -42.65
C GLY A 150 -22.14 -5.57 -42.32
N MET A 151 -22.09 -5.97 -41.06
CA MET A 151 -22.93 -7.06 -40.54
C MET A 151 -24.42 -6.70 -40.66
N GLY A 152 -25.22 -7.62 -41.22
CA GLY A 152 -26.67 -7.47 -41.36
C GLY A 152 -27.14 -6.80 -42.66
N ASN A 153 -26.24 -6.21 -43.44
CA ASN A 153 -26.59 -5.65 -44.75
C ASN A 153 -26.70 -6.74 -45.83
N ARG A 154 -27.56 -6.51 -46.82
CA ARG A 154 -27.75 -7.41 -47.98
C ARG A 154 -27.00 -6.89 -49.20
N ILE A 155 -26.24 -7.78 -49.84
CA ILE A 155 -25.50 -7.50 -51.07
C ILE A 155 -25.96 -8.42 -52.21
N TYR A 156 -25.84 -7.92 -53.44
CA TYR A 156 -26.10 -8.68 -54.65
C TYR A 156 -24.79 -9.12 -55.30
N VAL A 157 -24.72 -10.38 -55.69
CA VAL A 157 -23.53 -11.01 -56.29
C VAL A 157 -23.94 -11.65 -57.62
N ARG A 158 -23.06 -11.59 -58.62
CA ARG A 158 -23.25 -12.25 -59.93
C ARG A 158 -22.12 -13.26 -60.15
N GLY A 159 -22.45 -14.40 -60.79
CA GLY A 159 -21.49 -15.45 -61.12
C GLY A 159 -21.28 -16.49 -60.01
N LEU A 160 -22.29 -16.73 -59.16
CA LEU A 160 -22.25 -17.81 -58.17
C LEU A 160 -22.76 -19.11 -58.81
N ASP A 161 -21.86 -20.08 -58.96
CA ASP A 161 -22.17 -21.33 -59.67
C ASP A 161 -22.74 -22.43 -58.78
N ASN A 162 -22.63 -22.29 -57.45
CA ASN A 162 -23.04 -23.33 -56.50
C ASN A 162 -24.08 -22.81 -55.49
N PRO A 163 -25.36 -23.23 -55.60
CA PRO A 163 -26.44 -22.82 -54.69
C PRO A 163 -26.39 -23.50 -53.32
N GLN A 164 -25.56 -24.52 -53.10
CA GLN A 164 -25.45 -25.24 -51.83
C GLN A 164 -24.45 -24.59 -50.85
N THR A 165 -23.66 -23.63 -51.33
CA THR A 165 -22.64 -22.95 -50.52
C THR A 165 -23.26 -21.74 -49.81
N ASN A 166 -23.38 -21.81 -48.49
CA ASN A 166 -23.96 -20.72 -47.70
C ASN A 166 -22.91 -19.76 -47.10
N LYS A 167 -21.62 -19.96 -47.41
CA LYS A 167 -20.51 -19.15 -46.88
C LYS A 167 -19.54 -18.78 -47.99
N TYR A 168 -19.30 -17.48 -48.14
CA TYR A 168 -18.35 -16.92 -49.11
C TYR A 168 -17.37 -16.00 -48.40
N SER A 169 -16.15 -15.93 -48.94
CA SER A 169 -15.14 -14.95 -48.52
C SER A 169 -15.03 -13.88 -49.59
N VAL A 170 -15.07 -12.63 -49.18
CA VAL A 170 -14.89 -11.48 -50.07
C VAL A 170 -13.41 -11.10 -50.07
N PHE A 171 -12.83 -11.00 -51.26
CA PHE A 171 -11.43 -10.63 -51.46
C PHE A 171 -11.36 -9.35 -52.29
N ARG A 172 -10.34 -8.53 -52.00
CA ARG A 172 -9.93 -7.41 -52.83
C ARG A 172 -8.65 -7.77 -53.55
N GLN A 173 -8.53 -7.40 -54.81
CA GLN A 173 -7.29 -7.60 -55.57
C GLN A 173 -6.14 -6.87 -54.87
N GLY A 174 -5.08 -7.62 -54.58
CA GLY A 174 -3.84 -7.10 -54.00
C GLY A 174 -2.78 -6.82 -55.06
N GLU A 175 -1.55 -6.69 -54.61
CA GLU A 175 -0.39 -6.51 -55.50
C GLU A 175 -0.09 -7.80 -56.27
N VAL A 176 0.39 -7.63 -57.51
CA VAL A 176 0.87 -8.74 -58.33
C VAL A 176 2.29 -9.09 -57.88
N TYR A 177 2.48 -10.30 -57.39
CA TYR A 177 3.80 -10.83 -57.06
C TYR A 177 4.60 -11.07 -58.35
N ARG A 178 5.77 -10.44 -58.46
CA ARG A 178 6.72 -10.63 -59.56
C ARG A 178 8.03 -11.20 -59.01
N ASP A 179 8.65 -12.10 -59.76
CA ASP A 179 10.01 -12.60 -59.45
C ASP A 179 11.02 -11.44 -59.63
N PRO A 180 11.78 -11.05 -58.58
CA PRO A 180 12.63 -9.85 -58.59
C PRO A 180 13.96 -10.00 -59.36
N ARG A 181 14.01 -10.77 -60.45
CA ARG A 181 15.24 -11.00 -61.23
C ARG A 181 15.83 -9.73 -61.85
#